data_AF-A0AAN2PFA4-F1
#
_entry.id   AF-A0AAN2PFA4-F1
#
_cell.length_a   1.000
_cell.length_b   1.000
_cell.length_c   1.000
_cell.angle_alpha   90.00
_cell.angle_beta   90.00
_cell.angle_gamma   90.00
#
_symmetry.space_group_name_H-M   'P 1'
#
loop_
_entity.id
_entity.type
_entity.pdbx_description
1 polymer ?
#
loop_
_entity_poly.entity_id
_entity_poly.type
_entity_poly.pdbx_seq_one_letter_code
_entity_poly.pdbx_strand_id
1 'polypeptide(L)' 'MKDFPKSALPKGAKVGDMLIIDGDTINISKEGTEKLRKEIDDLMDELFED' A
#
# COMPACT_ATOMS: atom_id res chain seq x y z
N MET A 1 12.66 -0.23 12.48
CA MET A 1 11.58 -0.98 11.81
C MET A 1 10.71 -1.58 12.90
N LYS A 2 9.38 -1.53 12.78
CA LYS A 2 8.46 -2.07 13.80
C LYS A 2 7.75 -3.27 13.18
N ASP A 3 7.83 -4.40 13.87
CA ASP A 3 7.15 -5.62 13.44
C ASP A 3 5.68 -5.59 13.87
N PHE A 4 4.80 -6.08 13.00
CA PHE A 4 3.38 -6.27 13.29
C PHE A 4 3.04 -7.75 13.18
N PRO A 5 2.27 -8.31 14.14
CA PRO A 5 1.80 -9.68 14.02
C PRO A 5 0.88 -9.79 12.80
N LYS A 6 1.09 -10.82 11.98
CA LYS A 6 0.31 -11.06 10.76
C LYS A 6 -1.20 -11.18 11.03
N SER A 7 -1.58 -11.63 12.22
CA SER A 7 -2.97 -11.72 12.68
C SER A 7 -3.64 -10.37 12.93
N ALA A 8 -2.88 -9.28 13.11
CA ALA A 8 -3.43 -7.94 13.24
C ALA A 8 -3.77 -7.29 11.89
N LEU A 9 -3.32 -7.89 10.78
CA LEU A 9 -3.61 -7.38 9.44
C LEU A 9 -5.07 -7.68 9.06
N PRO A 10 -5.75 -6.77 8.35
CA PRO A 10 -7.08 -7.02 7.82
C PRO A 10 -7.12 -8.24 6.92
N LYS A 11 -8.25 -8.96 6.94
CA LYS A 11 -8.49 -10.05 6.00
C LYS A 11 -8.43 -9.52 4.57
N GLY A 12 -7.60 -10.16 3.75
CA GLY A 12 -7.44 -9.80 2.34
C GLY A 12 -6.30 -8.82 2.05
N ALA A 13 -5.56 -8.36 3.08
CA ALA A 13 -4.34 -7.58 2.87
C ALA A 13 -3.29 -8.39 2.10
N LYS A 14 -2.68 -7.78 1.09
CA LYS A 14 -1.65 -8.37 0.24
C LYS A 14 -0.38 -7.51 0.25
N VAL A 15 0.70 -8.10 -0.22
CA VAL A 15 1.95 -7.37 -0.44
C VAL A 15 1.70 -6.24 -1.44
N GLY A 16 2.14 -5.03 -1.09
CA GLY A 16 1.93 -3.82 -1.89
C GLY A 16 0.71 -2.98 -1.47
N ASP A 17 -0.19 -3.50 -0.63
CA ASP A 17 -1.31 -2.71 -0.12
C ASP A 17 -0.83 -1.61 0.83
N MET A 18 -1.42 -0.42 0.71
CA MET A 18 -1.27 0.64 1.69
C MET A 18 -2.13 0.34 2.92
N LEU A 19 -1.51 0.34 4.09
CA LEU A 19 -2.19 0.16 5.37
C LEU A 19 -2.23 1.50 6.13
N ILE A 20 -3.40 1.82 6.69
CA ILE A 20 -3.58 2.94 7.62
C ILE A 20 -3.64 2.35 9.03
N ILE A 21 -2.82 2.86 9.93
CA ILE A 21 -2.74 2.43 11.33
C ILE A 21 -3.25 3.56 12.22
N ASP A 22 -4.47 3.38 12.73
CA ASP A 22 -5.14 4.33 13.62
C ASP A 22 -5.25 3.71 15.01
N GLY A 23 -4.22 3.94 15.83
CA GLY A 23 -4.12 3.34 17.17
C GLY A 23 -4.04 1.81 17.08
N ASP A 24 -5.10 1.13 17.54
CA ASP A 24 -5.20 -0.33 17.55
C ASP A 24 -5.89 -0.90 16.29
N THR A 25 -6.37 -0.05 15.38
CA THR A 25 -7.04 -0.50 14.15
C THR A 25 -6.09 -0.37 12.97
N ILE A 26 -6.04 -1.42 12.14
CA ILE A 26 -5.34 -1.42 10.86
C ILE A 26 -6.40 -1.56 9.77
N ASN A 27 -6.36 -0.70 8.75
CA ASN A 27 -7.26 -0.74 7.60
C ASN A 27 -6.47 -0.76 6.29
N ILE A 28 -7.03 -1.40 5.26
CA ILE A 28 -6.48 -1.34 3.90
C ILE A 28 -7.02 -0.08 3.22
N SER A 29 -6.13 0.81 2.79
CA SER A 29 -6.49 1.95 1.96
C SER A 29 -6.45 1.55 0.49
N LYS A 30 -7.61 1.25 -0.09
CA LYS A 30 -7.71 0.92 -1.53
C LYS A 30 -7.32 2.11 -2.39
N GLU A 31 -7.83 3.29 -2.06
CA GLU A 31 -7.50 4.54 -2.76
C GLU A 31 -5.99 4.83 -2.71
N GLY A 32 -5.37 4.72 -1.53
CA GLY A 32 -3.92 4.91 -1.39
C GLY A 32 -3.10 3.87 -2.16
N THR A 33 -3.57 2.63 -2.20
CA THR A 33 -2.94 1.54 -2.97
C THR A 33 -3.01 1.81 -4.48
N GLU A 34 -4.17 2.21 -4.99
CA GLU A 34 -4.36 2.57 -6.40
C GLU A 34 -3.55 3.81 -6.79
N LYS A 35 -3.49 4.81 -5.92
CA LYS A 35 -2.68 6.01 -6.13
C LYS A 35 -1.19 5.69 -6.22
N LEU A 36 -0.65 4.91 -5.28
CA LEU A 36 0.75 4.46 -5.32
C LEU A 36 1.04 3.68 -6.59
N ARG A 37 0.14 2.79 -6.99
CA ARG A 37 0.30 2.02 -8.24
C ARG A 37 0.39 2.94 -9.44
N LYS A 38 -0.51 3.93 -9.53
CA LYS A 38 -0.49 4.91 -10.61
C LYS A 38 0.79 5.76 -10.58
N GLU A 39 1.24 6.22 -9.42
CA GLU A 39 2.49 6.99 -9.32
C GLU A 39 3.72 6.17 -9.76
N ILE A 40 3.73 4.87 -9.50
CA ILE A 40 4.78 3.96 -9.99
C ILE A 40 4.70 3.83 -11.50
N ASP A 41 3.50 3.59 -12.06
CA ASP A 41 3.29 3.46 -13.50
C ASP A 41 3.68 4.78 -14.22
N ASP A 42 3.23 5.93 -13.73
CA ASP A 42 3.54 7.27 -14.27
C ASP A 42 5.06 7.56 -14.23
N LEU A 43 5.76 7.16 -13.16
CA LEU A 43 7.23 7.31 -13.05
C LEU A 43 7.96 6.38 -14.04
N MET A 44 7.46 5.16 -14.25
CA MET A 44 8.02 4.26 -15.25
C MET A 44 7.84 4.84 -16.64
N ASP A 45 6.66 5.39 -16.95
CA ASP A 45 6.43 6.05 -18.23
C ASP A 45 7.41 7.23 -18.42
N GLU A 46 7.59 8.13 -17.43
CA GLU A 46 8.55 9.25 -17.53
C GLU A 46 10.01 8.79 -17.76
N LEU A 47 10.44 7.71 -17.09
CA LEU A 47 11.83 7.25 -17.17
C LEU A 47 12.15 6.46 -18.44
N PHE A 48 11.13 5.89 -19.08
CA PHE A 48 11.27 4.99 -20.22
C PHE A 48 10.55 5.50 -21.48
N GLU A 49 9.99 6.72 -21.46
CA GLU A 49 9.62 7.48 -22.64
C GLU A 49 10.89 7.93 -23.40
N ASP A 50 10.97 7.58 -24.69
CA ASP A 50 12.13 7.82 -25.59
C ASP A 50 12.62 9.28 -25.66
#